data_AF-X1D780-F1
#
_entry.id   AF-X1D780-F1
#
_cell.length_a   1.000
_cell.length_b   1.000
_cell.length_c   1.000
_cell.angle_alpha   90.00
_cell.angle_beta   90.00
_cell.angle_gamma   90.00
#
_symmetry.space_group_name_H-M   'P 1'
#
loop_
_entity.id
_entity.type
_entity.pdbx_description
1 polymer ?
#
loop_
_entity_poly.entity_id
_entity_poly.type
_entity_poly.pdbx_seq_one_letter_code
_entity_poly.pdbx_strand_id
1 'polypeptide(L)' 'MLPIDGQVNTWEDEIYFEIPVNMPQEPEAREQVEIGELGYWPVGRAFCIFFGPTPVSTDEKPRAYSPVNVI' A
#
# COMPACT_ATOMS: atom_id res chain seq x y z
N MET A 1 -2.03 -1.44 -17.48
CA MET A 1 -3.34 -0.82 -17.73
C MET A 1 -3.23 0.61 -17.27
N LEU A 2 -3.36 1.58 -18.17
CA LEU A 2 -3.32 3.02 -17.91
C LEU A 2 -4.11 3.71 -19.03
N PRO A 3 -4.75 4.87 -18.78
CA PRO A 3 -4.80 5.63 -17.52
C PRO A 3 -5.77 5.04 -16.49
N ILE A 4 -5.59 5.40 -15.21
CA ILE A 4 -6.48 5.05 -14.09
C ILE A 4 -6.71 6.31 -13.27
N ASP A 5 -7.97 6.62 -12.99
CA ASP A 5 -8.40 7.71 -12.12
C ASP A 5 -9.06 7.12 -10.88
N GLY A 6 -8.82 7.72 -9.71
CA GLY A 6 -9.35 7.22 -8.43
C GLY A 6 -9.36 8.30 -7.36
N GLN A 7 -10.15 8.07 -6.31
CA GLN A 7 -10.17 8.94 -5.14
C GLN A 7 -9.08 8.50 -4.15
N VAL A 8 -8.23 9.45 -3.78
CA VAL A 8 -7.15 9.21 -2.81
C VAL A 8 -7.72 9.21 -1.39
N ASN A 9 -7.32 8.21 -0.63
CA ASN A 9 -7.42 8.16 0.82
C ASN A 9 -6.03 8.34 1.42
N THR A 10 -5.95 9.05 2.54
CA THR A 10 -4.71 9.28 3.26
C THR A 10 -4.75 8.55 4.59
N TRP A 11 -3.65 7.88 4.92
CA TRP A 11 -3.43 7.26 6.21
C TRP A 11 -2.10 7.72 6.79
N GLU A 12 -2.11 8.90 7.42
CA GLU A 12 -0.89 9.58 7.86
C GLU A 12 0.09 9.74 6.68
N ASP A 13 1.28 9.11 6.74
CA ASP A 13 2.27 9.16 5.66
C ASP A 13 2.14 8.01 4.63
N GLU A 14 0.93 7.49 4.48
CA GLU A 14 0.53 6.59 3.40
C GLU A 14 -0.61 7.22 2.58
N ILE A 15 -0.54 7.07 1.25
CA ILE A 15 -1.62 7.39 0.32
C ILE A 15 -2.06 6.09 -0.33
N TYR A 16 -3.37 5.83 -0.37
CA TYR A 16 -3.91 4.69 -1.10
C TYR A 16 -5.17 5.03 -1.88
N PHE A 17 -5.39 4.36 -3.01
CA PHE A 17 -6.60 4.50 -3.82
C PHE A 17 -6.97 3.19 -4.51
N GLU A 18 -8.26 2.94 -4.70
CA GLU A 18 -8.74 1.74 -5.38
C GLU A 18 -8.34 1.76 -6.86
N ILE A 19 -7.87 0.62 -7.36
CA ILE A 19 -7.57 0.40 -8.78
C ILE A 19 -8.38 -0.78 -9.31
N PRO A 20 -8.74 -0.82 -10.62
CA PRO A 20 -9.53 -1.90 -11.22
C PRO A 20 -8.69 -3.17 -11.46
N VAL A 21 -7.77 -3.48 -10.54
CA VAL A 21 -6.90 -4.65 -10.56
C VAL A 21 -7.33 -5.55 -9.42
N ASN A 22 -7.45 -6.84 -9.70
CA ASN A 22 -7.73 -7.86 -8.71
C ASN A 22 -6.61 -8.89 -8.77
N MET A 23 -5.66 -8.80 -7.84
CA MET A 23 -4.59 -9.77 -7.67
C MET A 23 -4.70 -10.41 -6.28
N PRO A 24 -4.39 -11.72 -6.15
CA PRO A 24 -4.28 -12.36 -4.85
C PRO A 24 -3.06 -11.83 -4.09
N GLN A 25 -3.03 -12.08 -2.78
CA GLN A 25 -1.83 -11.85 -1.98
C GLN A 25 -0.67 -12.72 -2.49
N GLU A 26 0.48 -12.12 -2.74
CA GLU A 26 1.68 -12.81 -3.22
C GLU A 26 2.43 -13.51 -2.07
N PRO A 27 3.24 -14.55 -2.37
CA PRO A 27 4.04 -15.23 -1.36
C PRO A 27 5.04 -14.33 -0.63
N GLU A 28 5.49 -13.26 -1.29
CA GLU A 28 6.42 -12.26 -0.74
C GLU A 28 5.71 -11.04 -0.15
N ALA A 29 4.37 -11.07 -0.07
CA ALA A 29 3.60 -9.98 0.52
C ALA A 29 4.00 -9.77 1.98
N ARG A 30 4.22 -8.52 2.34
CA ARG A 30 4.74 -8.14 3.66
C ARG A 30 4.10 -6.85 4.16
N GLU A 31 4.07 -6.70 5.48
CA GLU A 31 3.57 -5.50 6.15
C GLU A 31 4.67 -4.45 6.30
N GLN A 32 5.90 -4.89 6.56
CA GLN A 32 7.04 -3.99 6.65
C GLN A 32 7.46 -3.56 5.26
N VAL A 33 7.51 -2.26 5.01
CA VAL A 33 7.90 -1.64 3.74
C VAL A 33 8.89 -0.51 4.03
N GLU A 34 9.57 -0.01 3.00
CA GLU A 34 10.51 1.09 3.07
C GLU A 34 9.87 2.37 2.49
N ILE A 35 10.42 3.53 2.87
CA ILE A 35 9.97 4.82 2.36
C ILE A 35 10.20 4.86 0.84
N GLY A 36 9.16 5.18 0.09
CA GLY A 36 9.14 5.23 -1.37
C GLY A 36 8.70 3.92 -2.03
N GLU A 37 8.45 2.85 -1.27
CA GLU A 37 7.89 1.62 -1.83
C GLU A 37 6.41 1.78 -2.21
N LEU A 38 6.04 1.03 -3.25
CA LEU A 38 4.69 0.93 -3.77
C LEU A 38 4.14 -0.43 -3.39
N GLY A 39 2.90 -0.47 -2.92
CA GLY A 39 2.22 -1.70 -2.53
C GLY A 39 0.89 -1.83 -3.25
N TYR A 40 0.49 -3.06 -3.55
CA TYR A 40 -0.89 -3.38 -3.85
C TYR A 40 -1.50 -4.11 -2.66
N TRP A 41 -2.57 -3.56 -2.12
CA TRP A 41 -3.32 -4.13 -1.02
C TRP A 41 -4.48 -5.00 -1.54
N PRO A 42 -4.38 -6.34 -1.46
CA PRO A 42 -5.36 -7.24 -2.10
C PRO A 42 -6.76 -7.14 -1.51
N VAL A 43 -6.85 -6.93 -0.19
CA VAL A 43 -8.15 -6.87 0.53
C VAL A 43 -8.95 -5.63 0.12
N GLY A 44 -8.28 -4.48 -0.06
CA GLY A 44 -8.91 -3.24 -0.48
C GLY A 44 -8.90 -2.98 -1.98
N ARG A 45 -8.26 -3.86 -2.78
CA ARG A 45 -7.96 -3.63 -4.21
C ARG A 45 -7.32 -2.25 -4.45
N ALA A 46 -6.44 -1.87 -3.54
CA ALA A 46 -5.89 -0.53 -3.48
C ALA A 46 -4.42 -0.51 -3.85
N PHE A 47 -4.01 0.55 -4.52
CA PHE A 47 -2.61 0.90 -4.71
C PHE A 47 -2.18 1.82 -3.58
N CYS A 48 -1.15 1.42 -2.84
CA CYS A 48 -0.58 2.11 -1.69
C CYS A 48 0.77 2.71 -2.06
N ILE A 49 1.02 3.93 -1.58
CA ILE A 49 2.26 4.67 -1.70
C ILE A 49 2.71 5.02 -0.29
N PHE A 50 3.84 4.47 0.13
CA PHE A 50 4.39 4.70 1.46
C PHE A 50 5.47 5.77 1.40
N PHE A 51 5.30 6.89 2.09
CA PHE A 51 6.28 7.98 2.11
C PHE A 51 6.73 8.37 3.51
N GLY A 52 6.27 7.66 4.53
CA GLY A 52 6.68 7.81 5.93
C GLY A 52 5.96 6.79 6.82
N PRO A 53 6.13 6.89 8.15
CA PRO A 53 5.47 5.99 9.09
C PRO A 53 3.94 6.06 9.02
N THR A 54 3.31 4.92 9.26
CA THR A 54 1.84 4.81 9.35
C THR A 54 1.41 4.73 10.81
N PRO A 55 0.11 4.81 11.14
CA PRO A 55 -0.35 4.66 12.52
C PRO A 55 -0.09 3.30 13.16
N VAL A 56 0.25 2.28 12.37
CA VAL A 56 0.65 0.95 12.86
C VAL A 56 2.16 0.73 12.84
N SER A 57 2.94 1.71 12.37
CA SER A 57 4.39 1.68 12.44
C SER A 57 4.86 1.72 13.89
N THR A 58 5.85 0.88 14.21
CA THR A 58 6.48 0.81 15.54
C THR A 58 7.84 1.51 15.60
N ASP A 59 8.36 1.91 14.44
CA ASP A 59 9.63 2.59 14.23
C ASP A 59 9.46 3.66 13.13
N GLU A 60 10.56 4.24 12.66
CA GLU A 60 10.57 5.25 11.60
C GLU A 60 10.23 4.69 10.21
N LYS A 61 10.03 3.36 10.06
CA LYS A 61 9.71 2.73 8.78
C LYS A 61 8.19 2.59 8.58
N PRO A 62 7.70 2.70 7.33
CA PRO A 62 6.31 2.44 7.03
C PRO A 62 5.94 0.98 7.31
N ARG A 63 4.72 0.78 7.80
CA ARG A 63 4.14 -0.54 7.99
C ARG A 63 2.71 -0.54 7.44
N ALA A 64 2.44 -1.34 6.43
CA ALA A 64 1.07 -1.55 5.98
C ALA A 64 0.23 -2.23 7.07
N TYR A 65 -1.07 -1.96 7.09
CA TYR A 65 -2.01 -2.56 8.04
C TYR A 65 -2.16 -4.07 7.94
N SER A 66 -1.91 -4.61 6.75
CA SER A 66 -1.88 -6.04 6.48
C SER A 66 -0.94 -6.29 5.30
N PRO A 67 -0.49 -7.53 5.04
CA PRO A 67 0.47 -7.81 3.98
C PRO A 67 0.05 -7.23 2.62
N VAL A 68 0.94 -6.42 2.03
CA VAL A 68 0.77 -5.85 0.69
C VAL A 68 1.77 -6.49 -0.27
N ASN A 69 1.38 -6.62 -1.53
CA ASN A 69 2.28 -7.05 -2.59
C ASN A 69 3.15 -5.85 -2.97
N VAL A 70 4.45 -5.90 -2.71
CA VAL A 70 5.37 -4.81 -3.08
C VAL A 70 5.66 -4.88 -4.58
N ILE A 71 5.58 -3.74 -5.27
CA ILE A 71 5.69 -3.62 -6.74
C ILE A 71 6.79 -2.67 -7.18
#